data_AF-A0A1G9PH19-F1
#
_entry.id   AF-A0A1G9PH19-F1
#
_cell.length_a   1.000
_cell.length_b   1.000
_cell.length_c   1.000
_cell.angle_alpha   90.00
_cell.angle_beta   90.00
_cell.angle_gamma   90.00
#
_symmetry.space_group_name_H-M   'P 1'
#
loop_
_entity.id
_entity.type
_entity.pdbx_description
1 polymer ?
#
loop_
_entity_poly.entity_id
_entity_poly.type
_entity_poly.pdbx_seq_one_letter_code
_entity_poly.pdbx_strand_id
1 'polypeptide(L)'
;MEYNFKLTLEEYATALKFISEFDEKNTHVLKLIKKVIVGSWLIMSIIYFVIYGFKAFLVFGVLAGLIVLLLFWGLSPEQLHKKRLRLVKNKVNKNPDILGWQSLKIEENSIIYSFEDNIKKTNLSNVSKFFEEDSIIVIINNKGNISALIPCSCFQTPLDREKFINTLNISNH
;
A
#
# COMPACT_ATOMS: atom_id res chain seq x y z
N MET A 1 23.78 -14.30 -3.76
CA MET A 1 23.64 -13.29 -4.85
C MET A 1 23.52 -11.92 -4.21
N GLU A 2 24.11 -10.87 -4.80
CA GLU A 2 24.07 -9.52 -4.24
C GLU A 2 23.57 -8.53 -5.29
N TYR A 3 22.60 -7.69 -4.91
CA TYR A 3 21.97 -6.69 -5.76
C TYR A 3 22.09 -5.33 -5.11
N ASN A 4 22.58 -4.35 -5.87
CA ASN A 4 22.66 -2.96 -5.43
C ASN A 4 21.71 -2.12 -6.27
N PHE A 5 20.84 -1.35 -5.62
CA PHE A 5 19.81 -0.59 -6.31
C PHE A 5 19.44 0.70 -5.57
N LYS A 6 18.71 1.55 -6.29
CA LYS A 6 18.14 2.79 -5.77
C LYS A 6 16.64 2.80 -6.10
N LEU A 7 15.80 3.04 -5.11
CA LEU A 7 14.35 3.14 -5.34
C LEU A 7 14.01 4.46 -6.03
N THR A 8 13.08 4.39 -6.98
CA THR A 8 12.42 5.57 -7.53
C THR A 8 11.32 6.09 -6.59
N LEU A 9 10.89 7.34 -6.82
CA LEU A 9 9.77 7.94 -6.08
C LEU A 9 8.47 7.14 -6.23
N GLU A 10 8.23 6.59 -7.41
CA GLU A 10 7.02 5.82 -7.73
C GLU A 10 7.05 4.47 -7.01
N GLU A 11 8.16 3.74 -7.09
CA GLU A 11 8.35 2.47 -6.39
C GLU A 11 8.20 2.61 -4.87
N TYR A 12 8.77 3.67 -4.29
CA TYR A 12 8.60 3.95 -2.86
C TYR A 12 7.15 4.34 -2.50
N ALA A 13 6.44 5.04 -3.38
CA ALA A 13 5.02 5.35 -3.19
C ALA A 13 4.15 4.08 -3.27
N THR A 14 4.47 3.15 -4.17
CA THR A 14 3.82 1.86 -4.26
C THR A 14 4.11 1.01 -3.02
N ALA A 15 5.35 0.97 -2.53
CA ALA A 15 5.67 0.31 -1.26
C ALA A 15 4.85 0.85 -0.06
N LEU A 16 4.66 2.16 0.03
CA LEU A 16 3.83 2.78 1.08
C LEU A 16 2.35 2.42 0.99
N LYS A 17 1.83 2.13 -0.22
CA LYS A 17 0.48 1.59 -0.41
C LYS A 17 0.33 0.30 0.40
N PHE A 18 1.27 -0.62 0.21
CA PHE A 18 1.27 -1.92 0.87
C PHE A 18 1.40 -1.80 2.38
N ILE A 19 2.25 -0.90 2.88
CA ILE A 19 2.33 -0.62 4.33
C ILE A 19 0.95 -0.23 4.87
N SER A 20 0.24 0.65 4.17
CA SER A 20 -1.08 1.11 4.62
C SER A 20 -2.20 0.07 4.51
N GLU A 21 -2.07 -0.90 3.59
CA GLU A 21 -3.04 -1.98 3.39
C GLU A 21 -2.81 -3.15 4.36
N PHE A 22 -1.55 -3.40 4.75
CA PHE A 22 -1.16 -4.43 5.72
C PHE A 22 -1.28 -4.00 7.18
N ASP A 23 -1.50 -2.71 7.44
CA ASP A 23 -1.94 -2.25 8.75
C ASP A 23 -3.39 -2.72 8.96
N GLU A 24 -3.52 -3.95 9.46
CA GLU A 24 -4.77 -4.70 9.68
C GLU A 24 -5.82 -3.88 10.48
N LYS A 25 -5.32 -2.96 11.31
CA LYS A 25 -6.12 -2.01 12.08
C LYS A 25 -6.84 -1.01 11.18
N ASN A 26 -6.19 -0.53 10.11
CA ASN A 26 -6.76 0.47 9.21
C ASN A 26 -7.83 -0.12 8.30
N THR A 27 -7.65 -1.34 7.77
CA THR A 27 -8.63 -1.96 6.88
C THR A 27 -9.92 -2.35 7.60
N HIS A 28 -9.84 -2.81 8.85
CA HIS A 28 -11.03 -3.07 9.69
C HIS A 28 -11.78 -1.79 10.06
N VAL A 29 -11.06 -0.74 10.47
CA VAL A 29 -11.65 0.56 10.81
C VAL A 29 -12.31 1.19 9.59
N LEU A 30 -11.70 1.12 8.40
CA LEU A 30 -12.29 1.68 7.17
C LEU A 30 -13.57 0.94 6.77
N LYS A 31 -13.62 -0.39 6.91
CA LYS A 31 -14.83 -1.19 6.65
C LYS A 31 -15.95 -0.84 7.64
N LEU A 32 -15.62 -0.64 8.91
CA LEU A 32 -16.59 -0.20 9.94
C LEU A 32 -17.12 1.21 9.63
N ILE A 33 -16.24 2.16 9.34
CA ILE A 33 -16.63 3.54 8.97
C ILE A 33 -17.56 3.53 7.75
N LYS A 34 -17.24 2.75 6.70
CA LYS A 34 -18.12 2.62 5.52
C LYS A 34 -19.52 2.10 5.91
N LYS A 35 -19.60 1.07 6.75
CA LYS A 35 -20.88 0.53 7.22
C LYS A 35 -21.68 1.55 8.05
N VAL A 36 -21.01 2.29 8.94
CA VAL A 36 -21.64 3.30 9.79
C VAL A 36 -22.14 4.49 8.94
N ILE A 37 -21.36 4.97 7.98
CA ILE A 37 -21.77 6.06 7.09
C ILE A 37 -22.99 5.65 6.26
N VAL A 38 -22.96 4.46 5.64
CA VAL A 38 -24.09 3.97 4.82
C VAL A 38 -25.34 3.75 5.69
N GLY A 39 -25.19 3.14 6.87
CA GLY A 39 -26.31 2.91 7.79
C GLY A 39 -26.91 4.21 8.33
N SER A 40 -26.08 5.17 8.74
CA SER A 40 -26.52 6.50 9.19
C SER A 40 -27.24 7.26 8.08
N TRP A 41 -26.74 7.18 6.85
CA TRP A 41 -27.37 7.84 5.71
C TRP A 41 -28.74 7.25 5.36
N LEU A 42 -28.90 5.93 5.44
CA LEU A 42 -30.19 5.26 5.27
C LEU A 42 -31.21 5.68 6.34
N ILE A 43 -30.80 5.70 7.61
CA ILE A 43 -31.68 6.08 8.71
C ILE A 43 -32.11 7.55 8.58
N MET A 44 -31.16 8.45 8.30
CA MET A 44 -31.47 9.87 8.08
C MET A 44 -32.42 10.06 6.90
N SER A 45 -32.23 9.31 5.82
CA SER A 45 -33.10 9.36 4.64
C SER A 45 -34.55 8.95 4.97
N ILE A 46 -34.73 7.90 5.77
CA ILE A 46 -36.06 7.43 6.23
C ILE A 46 -36.71 8.47 7.14
N ILE A 47 -35.98 9.00 8.12
CA ILE A 47 -36.50 10.04 9.05
C ILE A 47 -36.92 11.29 8.28
N TYR A 48 -36.10 11.74 7.32
CA TYR A 48 -36.38 12.93 6.54
C TYR A 48 -37.62 12.77 5.64
N PHE A 49 -37.80 11.58 5.08
CA PHE A 49 -38.99 11.23 4.29
C PHE A 49 -40.28 11.32 5.11
N VAL A 50 -40.24 10.81 6.36
CA VAL A 50 -41.41 10.81 7.26
C VAL A 50 -41.78 12.22 7.72
N ILE A 51 -40.81 13.08 8.00
CA ILE A 51 -41.06 14.42 8.57
C ILE A 51 -41.42 15.47 7.50
N TYR A 52 -40.70 15.48 6.37
CA TYR A 52 -40.77 16.59 5.40
C TYR A 52 -41.51 16.25 4.09
N GLY A 53 -41.90 14.98 3.91
CA GLY A 53 -42.63 14.52 2.72
C GLY A 53 -41.79 14.45 1.44
N PHE A 54 -42.39 13.88 0.39
CA PHE A 54 -41.72 13.46 -0.85
C PHE A 54 -40.98 14.59 -1.60
N LYS A 55 -41.54 15.82 -1.61
CA LYS A 55 -40.97 16.95 -2.35
C LYS A 55 -39.66 17.48 -1.75
N ALA A 56 -39.59 17.61 -0.42
CA ALA A 56 -38.36 18.01 0.26
C ALA A 56 -37.29 16.91 0.16
N PHE A 57 -37.71 15.65 0.27
CA PHE A 57 -36.82 14.49 0.09
C PHE A 57 -36.13 14.47 -1.27
N LEU A 58 -36.84 14.81 -2.36
CA LEU A 58 -36.25 14.91 -3.70
C LEU A 58 -35.13 15.96 -3.78
N VAL A 59 -35.38 17.18 -3.29
CA VAL A 59 -34.41 18.29 -3.39
C VAL A 59 -33.17 18.01 -2.53
N PHE A 60 -33.36 17.60 -1.27
CA PHE A 60 -32.24 17.32 -0.37
C PHE A 60 -31.54 15.99 -0.70
N GLY A 61 -32.26 15.00 -1.24
CA GLY A 61 -31.69 13.75 -1.72
C GLY A 61 -30.77 13.95 -2.92
N VAL A 62 -31.15 14.82 -3.87
CA VAL A 62 -30.29 15.20 -5.01
C VAL A 62 -29.03 15.94 -4.53
N LEU A 63 -29.18 16.88 -3.59
CA LEU A 63 -28.05 17.59 -2.97
C LEU A 63 -27.10 16.64 -2.23
N ALA A 64 -27.64 15.70 -1.44
CA ALA A 64 -26.85 14.69 -0.76
C ALA A 64 -26.16 13.75 -1.75
N GLY A 65 -26.84 13.33 -2.81
CA GLY A 65 -26.28 12.51 -3.89
C GLY A 65 -25.10 13.20 -4.58
N LEU A 66 -25.21 14.50 -4.87
CA LEU A 66 -24.12 15.31 -5.41
C LEU A 66 -22.91 15.40 -4.46
N ILE A 67 -23.16 15.59 -3.17
CA ILE A 67 -22.08 15.60 -2.16
C ILE A 67 -21.39 14.24 -2.10
N VAL A 68 -22.15 13.14 -2.12
CA VAL A 68 -21.60 11.78 -2.14
C VAL A 68 -20.78 11.55 -3.43
N LEU A 69 -21.27 11.98 -4.59
CA LEU A 69 -20.54 11.93 -5.86
C LEU A 69 -19.21 12.68 -5.80
N LEU A 70 -19.20 13.90 -5.24
CA LEU A 70 -17.99 14.69 -5.03
C LEU A 70 -17.00 13.99 -4.08
N LEU A 71 -17.51 13.40 -2.98
CA LEU A 71 -16.69 12.63 -2.05
C LEU A 71 -16.08 11.38 -2.71
N PHE A 72 -16.88 10.64 -3.50
CA PHE A 72 -16.39 9.49 -4.26
C PHE A 72 -15.37 9.89 -5.33
N TRP A 73 -15.58 11.02 -6.01
CA TRP A 73 -14.61 11.54 -6.98
C TRP A 73 -13.28 11.91 -6.30
N GLY A 74 -13.34 12.48 -5.10
CA GLY A 74 -12.18 12.75 -4.23
C GLY A 74 -11.44 11.50 -3.72
N LEU A 75 -12.12 10.35 -3.74
CA LEU A 75 -11.61 9.02 -3.38
C LEU A 75 -11.20 8.20 -4.61
N SER A 76 -11.25 8.76 -5.82
CA SER A 76 -10.82 8.06 -7.03
C SER A 76 -9.34 7.59 -6.90
N PRO A 77 -9.01 6.40 -7.42
CA PRO A 77 -7.67 5.81 -7.28
C PRO A 77 -6.58 6.73 -7.83
N GLU A 78 -6.86 7.45 -8.92
CA GLU A 78 -5.92 8.43 -9.50
C GLU A 78 -5.63 9.60 -8.54
N GLN A 79 -6.66 10.15 -7.88
CA GLN A 79 -6.46 11.26 -6.94
C GLN A 79 -5.73 10.79 -5.69
N LEU A 80 -6.01 9.58 -5.20
CA LEU A 80 -5.29 8.97 -4.09
C LEU A 80 -3.82 8.74 -4.44
N HIS A 81 -3.53 8.26 -5.65
CA HIS A 81 -2.16 8.09 -6.14
C HIS A 81 -1.42 9.44 -6.23
N LYS A 82 -2.03 10.47 -6.82
CA LYS A 82 -1.45 11.83 -6.89
C LYS A 82 -1.18 12.42 -5.50
N LYS A 83 -2.09 12.24 -4.54
CA LYS A 83 -1.89 12.67 -3.15
C LYS A 83 -0.72 11.93 -2.51
N ARG A 84 -0.63 10.60 -2.71
CA ARG A 84 0.45 9.78 -2.18
C ARG A 84 1.81 10.19 -2.74
N LEU A 85 1.91 10.40 -4.05
CA LEU A 85 3.13 10.91 -4.68
C LEU A 85 3.58 12.26 -4.11
N ARG A 86 2.65 13.19 -3.88
CA ARG A 86 2.98 14.47 -3.23
C ARG A 86 3.52 14.28 -1.81
N LEU A 87 2.90 13.40 -1.02
CA LEU A 87 3.37 13.08 0.34
C LEU A 87 4.77 12.46 0.33
N VAL A 88 5.03 11.54 -0.59
CA VAL A 88 6.34 10.91 -0.77
C VAL A 88 7.37 11.95 -1.20
N LYS A 89 7.06 12.77 -2.19
CA LYS A 89 7.94 13.86 -2.63
C LYS A 89 8.30 14.80 -1.48
N ASN A 90 7.33 15.13 -0.61
CA ASN A 90 7.60 15.93 0.58
C ASN A 90 8.47 15.21 1.61
N LYS A 91 8.31 13.90 1.80
CA LYS A 91 9.18 13.11 2.68
C LYS A 91 10.61 13.03 2.15
N VAL A 92 10.76 12.76 0.86
CA VAL A 92 12.08 12.70 0.20
C VAL A 92 12.76 14.07 0.19
N ASN A 93 12.02 15.17 -0.02
CA ASN A 93 12.60 16.50 0.11
C ASN A 93 13.11 16.80 1.54
N LYS A 94 12.47 16.23 2.57
CA LYS A 94 12.88 16.41 3.97
C LYS A 94 14.03 15.48 4.38
N ASN A 95 14.09 14.30 3.78
CA ASN A 95 15.14 13.32 4.01
C ASN A 95 15.42 12.60 2.68
N PRO A 96 16.35 13.14 1.87
CA PRO A 96 16.64 12.63 0.53
C PRO A 96 17.27 11.25 0.55
N ASP A 97 17.90 10.91 1.67
CA ASP A 97 18.62 9.66 1.84
C ASP A 97 17.68 8.47 1.91
N ILE A 98 16.37 8.67 2.15
CA ILE A 98 15.32 7.63 2.10
C ILE A 98 15.32 6.86 0.75
N LEU A 99 15.71 7.52 -0.34
CA LEU A 99 15.88 6.89 -1.66
C LEU A 99 17.33 6.56 -1.97
N GLY A 100 18.20 6.48 -0.97
CA GLY A 100 19.63 6.18 -1.11
C GLY A 100 19.89 4.78 -1.64
N TRP A 101 21.18 4.48 -1.82
CA TRP A 101 21.62 3.16 -2.28
C TRP A 101 21.28 2.07 -1.24
N GLN A 102 20.74 0.97 -1.74
CA GLN A 102 20.35 -0.20 -0.98
C GLN A 102 21.08 -1.43 -1.52
N SER A 103 21.52 -2.32 -0.64
CA SER A 103 22.08 -3.61 -1.02
C SER A 103 21.22 -4.75 -0.49
N LEU A 104 20.97 -5.74 -1.34
CA LEU A 104 20.27 -6.95 -1.00
C LEU A 104 21.18 -8.13 -1.28
N LYS A 105 21.59 -8.83 -0.22
CA LYS A 105 22.39 -10.04 -0.31
C LYS A 105 21.55 -11.24 0.11
N ILE A 106 21.42 -12.20 -0.80
CA ILE A 106 20.75 -13.47 -0.57
C ILE A 106 21.81 -14.51 -0.23
N GLU A 107 21.73 -15.03 0.99
CA GLU A 107 22.46 -16.19 1.49
C GLU A 107 21.50 -17.39 1.57
N GLU A 108 22.03 -18.61 1.72
CA GLU A 108 21.26 -19.86 1.63
C GLU A 108 19.97 -19.86 2.47
N ASN A 109 20.00 -19.29 3.68
CA ASN A 109 18.87 -19.28 4.61
C ASN A 109 18.36 -17.88 4.99
N SER A 110 18.93 -16.82 4.40
CA SER A 110 18.62 -15.46 4.83
C SER A 110 18.80 -14.41 3.75
N ILE A 111 17.94 -13.40 3.81
CA ILE A 111 18.00 -12.17 3.04
C ILE A 111 18.57 -11.08 3.95
N ILE A 112 19.71 -10.54 3.57
CA ILE A 112 20.35 -9.40 4.23
C ILE A 112 20.04 -8.18 3.39
N TYR A 113 19.28 -7.25 3.95
CA TYR A 113 18.99 -5.96 3.35
C TYR A 113 19.79 -4.89 4.08
N SER A 114 20.60 -4.14 3.37
CA SER A 114 21.41 -3.05 3.93
C SER A 114 21.00 -1.73 3.30
N PHE A 115 20.80 -0.73 4.13
CA PHE A 115 20.48 0.62 3.72
C PHE A 115 21.19 1.58 4.65
N GLU A 116 22.12 2.36 4.08
CA GLU A 116 23.08 3.16 4.87
C GLU A 116 23.77 2.29 5.94
N ASP A 117 23.78 2.74 7.20
CA ASP A 117 24.36 2.02 8.34
C ASP A 117 23.42 0.95 8.93
N ASN A 118 22.20 0.79 8.39
CA ASN A 118 21.23 -0.17 8.89
C ASN A 118 21.27 -1.48 8.10
N ILE A 119 21.64 -2.57 8.78
CA ILE A 119 21.62 -3.92 8.22
C ILE A 119 20.47 -4.70 8.86
N LYS A 120 19.54 -5.17 8.03
CA LYS A 120 18.39 -5.97 8.43
C LYS A 120 18.52 -7.37 7.85
N LYS A 121 18.75 -8.35 8.72
CA LYS A 121 18.78 -9.76 8.37
C LYS A 121 17.41 -10.39 8.58
N THR A 122 16.85 -11.00 7.54
CA THR A 122 15.58 -11.71 7.57
C THR A 122 15.80 -13.15 7.13
N ASN A 123 15.48 -14.12 8.00
CA ASN A 123 15.53 -15.53 7.61
C ASN A 123 14.42 -15.85 6.62
N LEU A 124 14.71 -16.71 5.64
CA LEU A 124 13.74 -17.13 4.63
C LEU A 124 12.51 -17.82 5.26
N SER A 125 12.71 -18.61 6.31
CA SER A 125 11.62 -19.23 7.10
C SER A 125 10.69 -18.22 7.81
N ASN A 126 11.14 -16.97 7.95
CA ASN A 126 10.35 -15.90 8.54
C ASN A 126 9.61 -15.06 7.49
N VAL A 127 9.77 -15.35 6.20
CA VAL A 127 8.97 -14.74 5.14
C VAL A 127 7.58 -15.38 5.18
N SER A 128 6.54 -14.55 5.27
CA SER A 128 5.16 -15.03 5.25
C SER A 128 4.58 -14.97 3.84
N LYS A 129 4.80 -13.83 3.17
CA LYS A 129 4.24 -13.49 1.86
C LYS A 129 5.16 -12.52 1.14
N PHE A 130 5.09 -12.54 -0.18
CA PHE A 130 5.63 -11.48 -1.02
C PHE A 130 4.57 -11.05 -2.04
N PHE A 131 4.70 -9.83 -2.53
CA PHE A 131 3.84 -9.24 -3.55
C PHE A 131 4.71 -8.63 -4.64
N GLU A 132 4.29 -8.80 -5.88
CA GLU A 132 4.82 -8.09 -7.04
C GLU A 132 3.68 -7.22 -7.60
N GLU A 133 3.83 -5.89 -7.54
CA GLU A 133 2.90 -4.95 -8.18
C GLU A 133 3.71 -3.86 -8.87
N ASP A 134 3.27 -3.49 -10.08
CA ASP A 134 3.93 -2.56 -10.99
C ASP A 134 5.38 -2.97 -11.32
N SER A 135 6.35 -2.47 -10.55
CA SER A 135 7.78 -2.66 -10.74
C SER A 135 8.53 -2.92 -9.43
N ILE A 136 7.83 -3.31 -8.37
CA ILE A 136 8.43 -3.56 -7.06
C ILE A 136 7.97 -4.89 -6.47
N ILE A 137 8.93 -5.60 -5.87
CA ILE A 137 8.71 -6.77 -5.04
C ILE A 137 8.78 -6.34 -3.57
N VAL A 138 7.71 -6.63 -2.83
CA VAL A 138 7.60 -6.35 -1.39
C VAL A 138 7.61 -7.66 -0.63
N ILE A 139 8.54 -7.80 0.32
CA ILE A 139 8.66 -9.00 1.16
C ILE A 139 8.13 -8.69 2.56
N ILE A 140 7.21 -9.52 3.05
CA ILE A 140 6.58 -9.39 4.37
C ILE A 140 7.00 -10.57 5.24
N ASN A 141 7.36 -10.30 6.49
CA ASN A 141 7.65 -11.37 7.44
C ASN A 141 6.39 -11.91 8.17
N ASN A 142 6.57 -12.97 8.95
CA ASN A 142 5.53 -13.57 9.79
C ASN A 142 4.94 -12.61 10.84
N LYS A 143 5.62 -11.50 11.14
CA LYS A 143 5.12 -10.45 12.04
C LYS A 143 4.30 -9.37 11.31
N GLY A 144 4.02 -9.55 10.01
CA GLY A 144 3.30 -8.58 9.19
C GLY A 144 4.10 -7.33 8.82
N ASN A 145 5.40 -7.30 9.12
CA ASN A 145 6.26 -6.15 8.82
C ASN A 145 6.96 -6.32 7.47
N ILE A 146 7.21 -5.20 6.78
CA ILE A 146 8.03 -5.19 5.57
C ILE A 146 9.48 -5.50 5.92
N SER A 147 10.01 -6.55 5.30
CA SER A 147 11.38 -7.02 5.47
C SER A 147 12.31 -6.43 4.42
N ALA A 148 11.87 -6.35 3.17
CA ALA A 148 12.62 -5.77 2.07
C ALA A 148 11.70 -5.20 0.99
N LEU A 149 12.21 -4.19 0.28
CA LEU A 149 11.62 -3.56 -0.90
C LEU A 149 12.63 -3.66 -2.03
N ILE A 150 12.25 -4.29 -3.14
CA ILE A 150 13.19 -4.64 -4.20
C ILE A 150 12.59 -4.22 -5.55
N PRO A 151 13.18 -3.26 -6.27
CA PRO A 151 12.69 -2.88 -7.58
C PRO A 151 12.98 -4.00 -8.59
N CYS A 152 12.02 -4.31 -9.46
CA CYS A 152 12.19 -5.35 -10.49
C CYS A 152 13.33 -5.00 -11.47
N SER A 153 13.71 -3.73 -11.57
CA SER A 153 14.84 -3.25 -12.36
C SER A 153 16.21 -3.70 -11.81
N CYS A 154 16.30 -4.22 -10.57
CA CYS A 154 17.56 -4.75 -10.04
C CYS A 154 17.95 -6.11 -10.65
N PHE A 155 17.01 -6.81 -11.28
CA PHE A 155 17.28 -8.10 -11.93
C PHE A 155 17.77 -7.87 -13.36
N GLN A 156 18.92 -8.45 -13.71
CA GLN A 156 19.49 -8.32 -15.05
C GLN A 156 18.64 -9.01 -16.11
N THR A 157 17.95 -10.09 -15.74
CA THR A 157 17.08 -10.85 -16.64
C THR A 157 15.76 -11.24 -15.95
N PRO A 158 14.67 -11.44 -16.72
CA PRO A 158 13.42 -12.00 -16.18
C PRO A 158 13.62 -13.37 -15.51
N LEU A 159 14.57 -14.16 -16.00
CA LEU A 159 14.94 -15.46 -15.43
C LEU A 159 15.54 -15.34 -14.02
N ASP A 160 16.36 -14.32 -13.77
CA ASP A 160 16.94 -14.09 -12.44
C ASP A 160 15.87 -13.66 -11.43
N ARG A 161 14.89 -12.87 -11.88
CA ARG A 161 13.71 -12.52 -11.09
C ARG A 161 12.88 -13.75 -10.76
N GLU A 162 12.61 -14.61 -11.74
CA GLU A 162 11.86 -15.86 -11.52
C GLU A 162 12.59 -16.80 -10.57
N LYS A 163 13.91 -16.96 -10.71
CA LYS A 163 14.73 -17.74 -9.77
C LYS A 163 14.60 -17.20 -8.35
N PHE A 164 14.67 -15.88 -8.18
CA PHE A 164 14.50 -15.22 -6.89
C PHE A 164 13.12 -15.49 -6.28
N ILE A 165 12.06 -15.29 -7.06
CA ILE A 165 10.68 -15.54 -6.64
C ILE A 165 10.49 -17.03 -6.27
N ASN A 166 11.08 -17.93 -7.03
CA ASN A 166 11.04 -19.36 -6.74
C ASN A 166 11.76 -19.69 -5.43
N THR A 167 12.90 -19.05 -5.12
CA THR A 167 13.56 -19.20 -3.82
C THR A 167 12.67 -18.75 -2.65
N LEU A 168 11.93 -17.66 -2.83
CA LEU A 168 10.96 -17.19 -1.83
C LEU A 168 9.75 -18.12 -1.67
N ASN A 169 9.29 -18.74 -2.77
CA ASN A 169 8.19 -19.71 -2.75
C ASN A 169 8.55 -21.02 -2.06
N ILE A 170 9.78 -21.52 -2.27
CA ILE A 170 10.25 -22.77 -1.66
C ILE A 170 10.32 -22.64 -0.13
N SER A 171 10.61 -21.45 0.40
CA SER A 171 10.62 -21.20 1.85
C SER A 171 9.24 -21.09 2.51
N ASN A 172 8.17 -21.02 1.73
CA ASN A 172 6.78 -20.97 2.23
C ASN A 172 6.12 -22.35 2.36
N HIS A 173 6.84 -23.44 2.04
CA HIS A 173 6.41 -24.83 2.19
C HIS A 173 7.15 -25.52 3.34
#